data_AF-A0A3N4HHJ7-F1
#
_entry.id   AF-A0A3N4HHJ7-F1
#
_cell.length_a   1.000
_cell.length_b   1.000
_cell.length_c   1.000
_cell.angle_alpha   90.00
_cell.angle_beta   90.00
_cell.angle_gamma   90.00
#
_symmetry.space_group_name_H-M   'P 1'
#
loop_
_entity.id
_entity.type
_entity.pdbx_description
1 polymer ?
#
loop_
_entity_poly.entity_id
_entity_poly.type
_entity_poly.pdbx_seq_one_letter_code
_entity_poly.pdbx_strand_id
1 'polypeptide(L)'
;LVHAIGICCQYELSAADIQIVRDNINNFIAHYEKDYYQYDYDRISACLPVFHYIAHVADALRDIGPQFVYSQWVIERACGTISRGVKSRSEVNRNIS
;
A
#
# COMPACT_ATOMS: atom_id res chain seq x y z
N LEU A 1 3.32 0.70 12.82
CA LEU A 1 3.31 0.50 11.34
C LEU A 1 3.95 -0.81 10.88
N VAL A 2 5.25 -1.06 11.06
CA VAL A 2 5.94 -2.26 10.50
C VAL A 2 5.23 -3.58 10.84
N HIS A 3 4.83 -3.76 12.09
CA HIS A 3 4.09 -4.95 12.52
C HIS A 3 2.76 -5.13 11.76
N ALA A 4 2.00 -4.05 11.56
CA ALA A 4 0.75 -4.09 10.79
C ALA A 4 0.99 -4.54 9.35
N ILE A 5 2.02 -3.99 8.68
CA ILE A 5 2.36 -4.38 7.31
C ILE A 5 2.79 -5.85 7.24
N GLY A 6 3.52 -6.34 8.24
CA GLY A 6 3.87 -7.76 8.34
C GLY A 6 2.65 -8.67 8.43
N ILE A 7 1.60 -8.24 9.12
CA ILE A 7 0.31 -8.95 9.19
C ILE A 7 -0.41 -8.89 7.85
N CYS A 8 -0.49 -7.73 7.19
CA CYS A 8 -1.19 -7.60 5.90
C CYS A 8 -0.68 -8.58 4.82
N CYS A 9 0.59 -8.97 4.90
CA CYS A 9 1.24 -9.91 3.99
C CYS A 9 1.08 -11.40 4.37
N GLN A 10 0.40 -11.72 5.47
CA GLN A 10 0.14 -13.12 5.84
C GLN A 10 -0.83 -13.78 4.85
N TYR A 11 -0.71 -15.10 4.72
CA TYR A 11 -1.56 -15.88 3.84
C TYR A 11 -3.00 -16.00 4.38
N GLU A 12 -3.14 -16.11 5.71
CA GLU A 12 -4.41 -16.17 6.42
C GLU A 12 -4.48 -15.05 7.45
N LEU A 13 -5.69 -14.54 7.70
CA LEU A 13 -5.94 -13.45 8.63
C LEU A 13 -7.13 -13.78 9.52
N SER A 14 -6.94 -13.68 10.83
CA SER A 14 -8.05 -13.69 11.78
C SER A 14 -8.63 -12.28 11.96
N ALA A 15 -9.84 -12.20 12.52
CA ALA A 15 -10.43 -10.90 12.88
C ALA A 15 -9.59 -10.14 13.92
N ALA A 16 -8.87 -10.86 14.80
CA ALA A 16 -7.96 -10.27 15.78
C ALA A 16 -6.74 -9.64 15.09
N ASP A 17 -6.17 -10.31 14.09
CA ASP A 17 -5.05 -9.78 13.30
C ASP A 17 -5.44 -8.47 12.59
N ILE A 18 -6.63 -8.45 11.99
CA ILE A 18 -7.18 -7.26 11.34
C ILE A 18 -7.38 -6.11 12.33
N GLN A 19 -7.76 -6.41 13.58
CA GLN A 19 -7.87 -5.39 14.62
C GLN A 19 -6.49 -4.84 15.01
N ILE A 20 -5.48 -5.71 15.16
CA ILE A 20 -4.10 -5.30 15.43
C ILE A 20 -3.57 -4.41 14.31
N VAL A 21 -3.89 -4.70 13.04
CA VAL A 21 -3.52 -3.85 11.89
C VAL A 21 -4.12 -2.45 12.06
N ARG A 22 -5.43 -2.36 12.33
CA ARG A 22 -6.14 -1.09 12.51
C ARG A 22 -5.54 -0.24 13.63
N ASP A 23 -5.33 -0.84 14.80
CA ASP A 23 -4.80 -0.13 15.96
C ASP A 23 -3.37 0.37 15.69
N ASN A 24 -2.52 -0.46 15.10
CA ASN A 24 -1.14 -0.09 14.79
C ASN A 24 -1.00 0.96 13.68
N ILE A 25 -1.92 1.01 12.73
CA ILE A 25 -1.98 2.05 11.71
C ILE A 25 -2.50 3.35 12.31
N ASN A 26 -3.59 3.32 13.08
CA ASN A 26 -4.15 4.50 13.73
C ASN A 26 -3.14 5.14 14.71
N ASN A 27 -2.45 4.33 15.50
CA ASN A 27 -1.39 4.82 16.39
C ASN A 27 -0.24 5.46 15.62
N PHE A 28 0.12 4.91 14.46
CA PHE A 28 1.13 5.50 13.59
C PHE A 28 0.67 6.84 13.01
N ILE A 29 -0.56 6.92 12.49
CA ILE A 29 -1.14 8.15 11.94
C ILE A 29 -1.21 9.22 13.03
N ALA A 30 -1.73 8.89 14.21
CA ALA A 30 -1.83 9.84 15.33
C ALA A 30 -0.45 10.38 15.76
N HIS A 31 0.57 9.53 15.79
CA HIS A 31 1.95 9.95 16.03
C HIS A 31 2.49 10.85 14.91
N TYR A 32 2.23 10.48 13.65
CA TYR A 32 2.67 11.27 12.50
C TYR A 32 2.01 12.67 12.50
N GLU A 33 0.71 12.71 12.75
CA GLU A 33 -0.06 13.96 12.83
C GLU A 33 0.48 14.86 13.94
N LYS A 34 0.80 14.28 15.09
CA LYS A 34 1.36 15.03 16.22
C LYS A 34 2.76 15.56 15.96
N ASP A 35 3.65 14.74 15.43
CA ASP A 35 5.08 15.06 15.42
C ASP A 35 5.53 15.73 14.10
N TYR A 36 4.89 15.39 12.97
CA TYR A 36 5.24 15.87 11.64
C TYR A 36 4.26 16.92 11.12
N TYR A 37 2.96 16.64 11.08
CA TYR A 37 1.96 17.64 10.68
C TYR A 37 1.82 18.74 11.76
N GLN A 38 1.96 18.36 13.04
CA GLN A 38 1.90 19.25 14.21
C GLN A 38 0.56 20.00 14.36
N TYR A 39 -0.48 19.54 13.67
CA TYR A 39 -1.77 20.21 13.59
C TYR A 39 -1.67 21.66 13.08
N ASP A 40 -0.65 21.94 12.27
CA ASP A 40 -0.36 23.25 11.70
C ASP A 40 -0.73 23.27 10.21
N TYR A 41 -1.63 24.18 9.84
CA TYR A 41 -2.10 24.32 8.46
C TYR A 41 -0.96 24.66 7.49
N ASP A 42 0.06 25.39 7.94
CA ASP A 42 1.24 25.71 7.10
C ASP A 42 2.05 24.45 6.74
N ARG A 43 1.79 23.33 7.43
CA ARG A 43 2.39 22.01 7.20
C ARG A 43 1.46 21.04 6.49
N ILE A 44 0.41 21.50 5.83
CA ILE A 44 -0.56 20.64 5.12
C ILE A 44 0.08 19.70 4.07
N SER A 45 1.26 20.05 3.55
CA SER A 45 2.05 19.19 2.66
C SER A 45 2.47 17.86 3.30
N ALA A 46 2.48 17.77 4.64
CA ALA A 46 2.70 16.53 5.38
C ALA A 46 1.46 15.61 5.36
N CYS A 47 0.24 16.13 5.14
CA CYS A 47 -1.00 15.35 5.07
C CYS A 47 -1.16 14.64 3.72
N LEU A 48 -0.25 13.71 3.44
CA LEU A 48 -0.25 12.96 2.18
C LEU A 48 -1.49 12.05 2.07
N PRO A 49 -2.09 11.91 0.87
CA PRO A 49 -3.22 11.00 0.64
C PRO A 49 -2.95 9.55 1.04
N VAL A 50 -1.68 9.12 1.03
CA VAL A 50 -1.27 7.78 1.48
C VAL A 50 -1.71 7.49 2.92
N PHE A 51 -1.75 8.49 3.81
CA PHE A 51 -2.19 8.29 5.20
C PHE A 51 -3.67 7.94 5.29
N HIS A 52 -4.51 8.56 4.45
CA HIS A 52 -5.91 8.20 4.32
C HIS A 52 -6.07 6.78 3.73
N TYR A 53 -5.30 6.44 2.69
CA TYR A 53 -5.36 5.10 2.12
C TYR A 53 -4.96 4.00 3.11
N ILE A 54 -3.88 4.19 3.88
CA ILE A 54 -3.46 3.16 4.85
C ILE A 54 -4.46 3.01 6.00
N ALA A 55 -5.18 4.06 6.39
CA ALA A 55 -6.22 3.97 7.43
C ALA A 55 -7.33 2.97 7.07
N HIS A 56 -7.62 2.82 5.78
CA HIS A 56 -8.63 1.90 5.26
C HIS A 56 -8.11 0.49 4.95
N VAL A 57 -6.81 0.22 5.15
CA VAL A 57 -6.25 -1.12 4.89
C VAL A 57 -6.96 -2.20 5.69
N ALA A 58 -7.25 -1.95 6.97
CA ALA A 58 -7.91 -2.93 7.82
C ALA A 58 -9.38 -3.19 7.41
N ASP A 59 -10.01 -2.27 6.68
CA ASP A 59 -11.35 -2.47 6.11
C ASP A 59 -11.23 -3.33 4.86
N ALA A 60 -10.29 -3.01 3.96
CA ALA A 60 -9.98 -3.83 2.80
C ALA A 60 -9.61 -5.28 3.17
N LEU A 61 -8.81 -5.49 4.22
CA LEU A 61 -8.46 -6.83 4.70
C LEU A 61 -9.70 -7.64 5.12
N ARG A 62 -10.71 -6.97 5.69
CA ARG A 62 -11.97 -7.61 6.09
C ARG A 62 -12.87 -7.90 4.90
N ASP A 63 -12.92 -7.00 3.94
CA ASP A 63 -13.89 -7.05 2.84
C ASP A 63 -13.42 -7.93 1.67
N ILE A 64 -12.12 -7.86 1.34
CA ILE A 64 -11.55 -8.50 0.14
C ILE A 64 -10.35 -9.42 0.43
N GLY A 65 -10.03 -9.65 1.70
CA GLY A 65 -9.03 -10.61 2.15
C GLY A 65 -7.60 -10.06 2.23
N PRO A 66 -6.57 -10.92 2.34
CA PRO A 66 -5.19 -10.48 2.55
C PRO A 66 -4.63 -9.63 1.41
N GLN A 67 -3.61 -8.81 1.71
CA GLN A 67 -3.11 -7.79 0.78
C GLN A 67 -2.59 -8.38 -0.55
N PHE A 68 -2.06 -9.60 -0.55
CA PHE A 68 -1.56 -10.23 -1.78
C PHE A 68 -2.67 -10.50 -2.80
N VAL A 69 -3.95 -10.56 -2.39
CA VAL A 69 -5.10 -10.84 -3.26
C VAL A 69 -5.38 -9.68 -4.21
N TYR A 70 -5.22 -8.45 -3.75
CA TYR A 70 -5.55 -7.22 -4.48
C TYR A 70 -4.34 -6.30 -4.70
N SER A 71 -3.12 -6.78 -4.40
CA SER A 71 -1.91 -6.02 -4.65
C SER A 71 -1.63 -5.87 -6.14
N GLN A 72 -0.89 -4.81 -6.49
CA GLN A 72 -0.49 -4.56 -7.88
C GLN A 72 0.83 -5.23 -8.26
N TRP A 73 1.47 -5.98 -7.35
CA TRP A 73 2.83 -6.51 -7.52
C TRP A 73 2.99 -7.34 -8.80
N VAL A 74 1.99 -8.15 -9.14
CA VAL A 74 2.00 -8.99 -10.34
C VAL A 74 1.98 -8.13 -11.60
N ILE A 75 1.10 -7.13 -11.66
CA ILE A 75 0.99 -6.21 -12.81
C ILE A 75 2.25 -5.36 -12.93
N GLU A 76 2.77 -4.81 -11.84
CA GLU A 76 4.00 -4.02 -11.83
C GLU A 76 5.19 -4.85 -12.34
N ARG A 77 5.31 -6.11 -11.92
CA ARG A 77 6.34 -7.03 -12.41
C ARG A 77 6.18 -7.34 -13.91
N ALA A 78 4.95 -7.51 -14.38
CA ALA A 78 4.65 -7.70 -15.80
C ALA A 78 5.04 -6.46 -16.62
N CYS A 79 4.59 -5.27 -16.20
CA CYS A 79 4.95 -4.00 -16.81
C CYS A 79 6.47 -3.79 -16.88
N GLY A 80 7.19 -4.10 -15.80
CA GLY A 80 8.65 -4.02 -15.78
C GLY A 80 9.32 -5.00 -16.75
N THR A 81 8.78 -6.20 -16.87
CA THR A 81 9.27 -7.22 -17.82
C THR A 81 9.06 -6.78 -19.26
N ILE A 82 7.84 -6.34 -19.59
CA ILE A 82 7.49 -5.80 -20.91
C ILE A 82 8.38 -4.61 -21.26
N SER A 83 8.51 -3.64 -20.33
CA SER A 83 9.31 -2.43 -20.57
C SER A 83 10.78 -2.74 -20.89
N ARG A 84 11.36 -3.78 -20.27
CA ARG A 84 12.73 -4.23 -20.59
C ARG A 84 12.83 -4.98 -21.92
N GLY A 85 11.76 -5.66 -22.35
CA GLY A 85 11.69 -6.35 -23.63
C GLY A 85 11.59 -5.39 -24.83
N VAL A 86 11.02 -4.20 -24.63
CA VAL A 86 10.90 -3.17 -25.67
C VAL A 86 12.25 -2.51 -25.96
N LYS A 87 12.95 -3.01 -26.97
CA LYS A 87 14.23 -2.45 -27.46
C LYS A 87 14.06 -1.21 -28.34
N SER A 88 12.88 -1.04 -28.96
CA SER A 88 12.51 0.14 -29.76
C SER A 88 11.04 0.52 -29.53
N ARG A 89 10.78 1.81 -29.27
CA ARG A 89 9.42 2.33 -29.02
C ARG A 89 8.55 2.40 -30.29
N SER A 90 9.13 2.34 -31.49
CA SER A 90 8.38 2.34 -32.76
C SER A 90 7.98 0.93 -33.21
N GLU A 91 8.70 -0.11 -32.78
CA GLU A 91 8.50 -1.50 -33.21
C GLU A 91 8.10 -2.40 -32.02
N VAL A 92 7.23 -1.90 -31.14
CA VAL A 92 6.87 -2.59 -29.89
C VAL A 92 6.43 -4.03 -30.14
N ASN A 93 5.47 -4.27 -31.06
CA ASN A 93 4.99 -5.63 -31.36
C ASN A 93 6.10 -6.62 -31.77
N ARG A 94 7.13 -6.16 -32.49
CA ARG A 94 8.27 -6.98 -32.90
C ARG A 94 9.25 -7.28 -31.77
N ASN A 95 9.25 -6.45 -30.73
CA ASN A 95 10.18 -6.57 -29.60
C ASN A 95 9.66 -7.49 -28.49
N ILE A 96 8.34 -7.70 -28.42
CA ILE A 96 7.67 -8.53 -27.40
C ILE A 96 7.13 -9.87 -27.94
N SER A 97 7.28 -10.17 -29.24
CA SER A 97 6.96 -11.47 -29.86
C SER A 97 8.05 -12.51 -29.66
#